data_AF-A0A174B6M0-F1
#
_entry.id   AF-A0A174B6M0-F1
#
_cell.length_a   1.000
_cell.length_b   1.000
_cell.length_c   1.000
_cell.angle_alpha   90.00
_cell.angle_beta   90.00
_cell.angle_gamma   90.00
#
_symmetry.space_group_name_H-M   'P 1'
#
loop_
_entity.id
_entity.type
_entity.pdbx_description
1 polymer ?
#
loop_
_entity_poly.entity_id
_entity_poly.type
_entity_poly.pdbx_seq_one_letter_code
_entity_poly.pdbx_strand_id
1 'polypeptide(L)'
;MKEMIKKYKGTLICSVLVMLAGILVGFTMAQSIWINVFFVVTDCILVTIIFYDNRNRQQSSKVIGMVIWMIPVTALIYNGMARLISMDADSENLFMAVIYFGTGLLFMIIGNYLPKVKQNNTIGIRVVWTLQDEENWSATHRFSGKLWVASGVLCMLCGLFGESIAALVLYIVSIMAAAIVSILYSYLFYKKKMAAGEKLKIQYNKKTIVIYVIVSVFVVIFTIWTLFWGGIDISFHDNDFTVEAQGWSDYTVDYEQIDSISYKENLFQNGNDRRTNGMGNLKYGMGNFRNDIYGDYIRYTHASCHSYVVMDIGGKILVVNGADESETKKIYDTLREKCQMN
;
A
#
# COMPACT_ATOMS: atom_id res chain seq x y z
N MET A 1 -22.25 -22.81 5.25
CA MET A 1 -22.68 -21.42 5.57
C MET A 1 -23.51 -21.30 6.85
N LYS A 2 -24.79 -21.71 6.92
CA LYS A 2 -25.65 -21.49 8.12
C LYS A 2 -25.06 -21.99 9.45
N GLU A 3 -24.46 -23.18 9.46
CA GLU A 3 -23.78 -23.73 10.65
C GLU A 3 -22.59 -22.89 11.10
N MET A 4 -21.78 -22.39 10.16
CA MET A 4 -20.62 -21.54 10.45
C MET A 4 -21.07 -20.19 11.02
N ILE A 5 -22.12 -19.59 10.43
CA ILE A 5 -22.73 -18.35 10.96
C ILE A 5 -23.20 -18.57 12.40
N LYS A 6 -23.90 -19.66 12.69
CA LYS A 6 -24.36 -19.97 14.05
C LYS A 6 -23.18 -20.15 15.01
N LYS A 7 -22.12 -20.86 14.59
CA LYS A 7 -20.93 -21.14 15.40
C LYS A 7 -20.11 -19.89 15.73
N TYR A 8 -19.99 -18.95 14.79
CA TYR A 8 -19.16 -17.74 14.92
C TYR A 8 -19.96 -16.45 15.11
N LYS A 9 -21.28 -16.53 15.39
CA LYS A 9 -22.17 -15.37 15.52
C LYS A 9 -21.62 -14.30 16.46
N GLY A 10 -21.15 -14.70 17.65
CA GLY A 10 -20.57 -13.76 18.62
C GLY A 10 -19.31 -13.07 18.09
N THR A 11 -18.41 -13.82 17.45
CA THR A 11 -17.19 -13.28 16.84
C THR A 11 -17.50 -12.28 15.73
N LEU A 12 -18.49 -12.57 14.88
CA LEU A 12 -18.91 -11.67 13.79
C LEU A 12 -19.54 -10.38 14.32
N ILE A 13 -20.33 -10.46 15.40
CA ILE A 13 -20.87 -9.25 16.03
C ILE A 13 -19.73 -8.42 16.61
N CYS A 14 -18.78 -9.04 17.31
CA CYS A 14 -17.63 -8.34 17.85
C CYS A 14 -16.74 -7.72 16.75
N SER A 15 -16.53 -8.41 15.63
CA SER A 15 -15.71 -7.87 14.52
C SER A 15 -16.34 -6.62 13.92
N VAL A 16 -17.66 -6.64 13.71
CA VAL A 16 -18.41 -5.46 13.24
C VAL A 16 -18.35 -4.33 14.25
N LEU A 17 -18.51 -4.61 15.55
CA LEU A 17 -18.40 -3.58 16.59
C LEU A 17 -17.02 -2.94 16.63
N VAL A 18 -15.95 -3.72 16.45
CA VAL A 18 -14.58 -3.20 16.41
C VAL A 18 -14.35 -2.32 15.17
N MET A 19 -14.87 -2.73 14.01
CA MET A 19 -14.81 -1.88 12.82
C MET A 19 -15.59 -0.57 13.02
N LEU A 20 -16.79 -0.62 13.59
CA LEU A 20 -17.59 0.57 13.89
C LEU A 20 -16.88 1.49 14.90
N ALA A 21 -16.27 0.93 15.95
CA ALA A 21 -15.48 1.69 16.90
C ALA A 21 -14.28 2.37 16.21
N GLY A 22 -13.57 1.66 15.33
CA GLY A 22 -12.51 2.23 14.50
C GLY A 22 -13.02 3.39 13.65
N ILE A 23 -14.13 3.21 12.93
CA ILE A 23 -14.75 4.25 12.12
C ILE A 23 -15.08 5.48 12.97
N LEU A 24 -15.69 5.30 14.14
CA LEU A 24 -16.03 6.42 15.05
C LEU A 24 -14.79 7.20 15.52
N VAL A 25 -13.66 6.50 15.74
CA VAL A 25 -12.40 7.13 16.15
C VAL A 25 -11.70 7.85 15.00
N GLY A 26 -11.73 7.29 13.79
CA GLY A 26 -10.99 7.78 12.62
C GLY A 26 -11.78 8.66 11.65
N PHE A 27 -13.02 9.02 11.97
CA PHE A 27 -13.87 9.84 11.11
C PHE A 27 -13.42 11.31 11.13
N THR A 28 -12.36 11.61 10.39
CA THR A 28 -11.74 12.95 10.36
C THR A 28 -11.72 13.55 8.95
N MET A 29 -11.82 12.74 7.89
CA MET A 29 -11.70 13.19 6.49
C MET A 29 -12.70 12.48 5.58
N ALA A 30 -13.10 13.13 4.48
CA ALA A 30 -13.99 12.54 3.46
C ALA A 30 -13.38 11.27 2.82
N GLN A 31 -12.05 11.21 2.69
CA GLN A 31 -11.34 10.03 2.17
C GLN A 31 -11.43 8.81 3.11
N SER A 32 -11.58 9.03 4.43
CA SER A 32 -11.74 7.94 5.41
C SER A 32 -13.04 7.16 5.19
N ILE A 33 -14.07 7.75 4.57
CA ILE A 33 -15.35 7.07 4.29
C ILE A 33 -15.13 5.91 3.31
N TRP A 34 -14.51 6.19 2.17
CA TRP A 34 -14.31 5.21 1.11
C TRP A 34 -13.41 4.06 1.54
N ILE A 35 -12.37 4.35 2.31
CA ILE A 35 -11.45 3.33 2.84
C ILE A 35 -12.16 2.42 3.85
N ASN A 36 -13.01 2.98 4.71
CA ASN A 36 -13.79 2.18 5.65
C ASN A 36 -14.86 1.33 4.95
N VAL A 37 -15.52 1.86 3.91
CA VAL A 37 -16.41 1.06 3.05
C VAL A 37 -15.65 -0.10 2.41
N PHE A 38 -14.44 0.14 1.91
CA PHE A 38 -13.58 -0.89 1.35
C PHE A 38 -13.26 -1.99 2.39
N PHE A 39 -12.91 -1.64 3.63
CA PHE A 39 -12.68 -2.62 4.69
C PHE A 39 -13.92 -3.48 4.98
N VAL A 40 -15.10 -2.86 5.14
CA VAL A 40 -16.35 -3.59 5.42
C VAL A 40 -16.72 -4.54 4.28
N VAL A 41 -16.62 -4.08 3.03
CA VAL A 41 -16.91 -4.90 1.85
C VAL A 41 -15.93 -6.08 1.77
N THR A 42 -14.64 -5.82 2.00
CA THR A 42 -13.61 -6.86 1.98
C THR A 42 -13.83 -7.89 3.10
N ASP A 43 -14.20 -7.45 4.30
CA ASP A 43 -14.54 -8.36 5.42
C ASP A 43 -15.73 -9.25 5.08
N CYS A 44 -16.79 -8.66 4.53
CA CYS A 44 -17.98 -9.41 4.11
C CYS A 44 -17.64 -10.46 3.03
N ILE A 45 -16.82 -10.09 2.03
CA ILE A 45 -16.35 -11.01 0.99
C ILE A 45 -15.50 -12.12 1.61
N LEU A 46 -14.54 -11.78 2.47
CA LEU A 46 -13.66 -12.74 3.14
C LEU A 46 -14.46 -13.76 3.96
N VAL A 47 -15.36 -13.29 4.83
CA VAL A 47 -16.22 -14.15 5.65
C VAL A 47 -17.09 -15.05 4.78
N THR A 48 -17.65 -14.51 3.70
CA THR A 48 -18.50 -15.27 2.76
C THR A 48 -17.71 -16.40 2.11
N ILE A 49 -16.51 -16.12 1.58
CA ILE A 49 -15.63 -17.11 0.95
C ILE A 49 -15.28 -18.22 1.95
N ILE A 50 -14.91 -17.86 3.18
CA ILE A 50 -14.53 -18.83 4.22
C ILE A 50 -15.71 -19.71 4.62
N PHE A 51 -16.91 -19.14 4.74
CA PHE A 51 -18.10 -19.86 5.21
C PHE A 51 -18.78 -20.67 4.10
N TYR A 52 -18.48 -20.34 2.85
CA TYR A 52 -18.90 -21.09 1.67
C TYR A 52 -18.06 -22.36 1.49
N ASP A 53 -16.74 -22.32 1.77
CA ASP A 53 -15.89 -23.51 1.71
C ASP A 53 -16.22 -24.52 2.83
N ASN A 54 -16.83 -25.64 2.45
CA ASN A 54 -17.21 -26.70 3.39
C ASN A 54 -15.99 -27.34 4.09
N ARG A 55 -14.80 -27.33 3.49
CA ARG A 55 -13.58 -27.86 4.13
C ARG A 55 -13.18 -27.04 5.35
N ASN A 56 -13.59 -25.78 5.43
CA ASN A 56 -13.31 -24.93 6.59
C ASN A 56 -14.03 -25.37 7.87
N ARG A 57 -15.05 -26.22 7.77
CA ARG A 57 -15.72 -26.78 8.96
C ARG A 57 -14.78 -27.67 9.81
N GLN A 58 -13.76 -28.27 9.17
CA GLN A 58 -12.77 -29.14 9.83
C GLN A 58 -11.60 -28.36 10.46
N GLN A 59 -11.53 -27.05 10.21
CA GLN A 59 -10.46 -26.20 10.72
C GLN A 59 -10.63 -25.93 12.22
N SER A 60 -9.50 -25.65 12.87
CA SER A 60 -9.53 -25.24 14.28
C SER A 60 -10.26 -23.90 14.43
N SER A 61 -10.95 -23.71 15.56
CA SER A 61 -11.66 -22.46 15.84
C SER A 61 -10.72 -21.25 15.85
N LYS A 62 -9.48 -21.44 16.29
CA LYS A 62 -8.44 -20.41 16.35
C LYS A 62 -8.02 -19.92 14.96
N VAL A 63 -7.89 -20.82 13.96
CA VAL A 63 -7.53 -20.43 12.59
C VAL A 63 -8.64 -19.60 11.96
N ILE A 64 -9.90 -20.04 12.05
CA ILE A 64 -11.03 -19.28 11.50
C ILE A 64 -11.18 -17.93 12.21
N GLY A 65 -11.07 -17.91 13.54
CA GLY A 65 -11.11 -16.67 14.32
C GLY A 65 -10.01 -15.69 13.90
N MET A 66 -8.77 -16.15 13.76
CA MET A 66 -7.65 -15.32 13.30
C MET A 66 -7.93 -14.66 11.95
N VAL A 67 -8.48 -15.41 11.00
CA VAL A 67 -8.77 -14.86 9.66
C VAL A 67 -9.92 -13.84 9.72
N ILE A 68 -10.99 -14.11 10.47
CA ILE A 68 -12.09 -13.16 10.68
C ILE A 68 -11.59 -11.86 11.34
N TRP A 69 -10.65 -11.94 12.28
CA TRP A 69 -10.15 -10.77 13.00
C TRP A 69 -9.11 -9.96 12.22
N MET A 70 -8.59 -10.48 11.10
CA MET A 70 -7.52 -9.82 10.35
C MET A 70 -7.94 -8.44 9.85
N ILE A 71 -9.06 -8.34 9.13
CA ILE A 71 -9.54 -7.08 8.56
C ILE A 71 -10.01 -6.09 9.65
N PRO A 72 -10.81 -6.48 10.65
CA PRO A 72 -11.22 -5.58 11.73
C PRO A 72 -10.05 -4.96 12.50
N VAL A 73 -9.00 -5.75 12.78
CA VAL A 73 -7.81 -5.24 13.48
C VAL A 73 -7.04 -4.27 12.59
N THR A 74 -6.84 -4.59 11.31
CA THR A 74 -6.20 -3.67 10.35
C THR A 74 -7.00 -2.38 10.19
N ALA A 75 -8.33 -2.46 10.11
CA ALA A 75 -9.20 -1.29 10.03
C ALA A 75 -9.11 -0.43 11.29
N LEU A 76 -9.05 -1.03 12.49
CA LEU A 76 -8.89 -0.31 13.75
C LEU A 76 -7.54 0.43 13.79
N ILE A 77 -6.45 -0.23 13.42
CA ILE A 77 -5.10 0.38 13.38
C ILE A 77 -5.09 1.54 12.38
N TYR A 78 -5.63 1.33 11.18
CA TYR A 78 -5.70 2.37 10.16
C TYR A 78 -6.44 3.62 10.66
N ASN A 79 -7.62 3.46 11.26
CA ASN A 79 -8.41 4.59 11.75
C ASN A 79 -7.75 5.28 12.95
N GLY A 80 -7.10 4.52 13.85
CA GLY A 80 -6.30 5.08 14.93
C GLY A 80 -5.15 5.95 14.40
N MET A 81 -4.44 5.47 13.36
CA MET A 81 -3.39 6.25 12.70
C MET A 81 -3.94 7.49 12.01
N ALA A 82 -5.04 7.38 11.26
CA ALA A 82 -5.67 8.52 10.60
C ALA A 82 -6.07 9.61 11.63
N ARG A 83 -6.51 9.21 12.82
CA ARG A 83 -6.81 10.14 13.91
C ARG A 83 -5.56 10.81 14.46
N LEU A 84 -4.48 10.07 14.70
CA LEU A 84 -3.22 10.62 15.20
C LEU A 84 -2.60 11.62 14.21
N ILE A 85 -2.64 11.31 12.92
CA ILE A 85 -2.20 12.21 11.86
C ILE A 85 -3.05 13.49 11.86
N SER A 86 -4.37 13.40 12.03
CA SER A 86 -5.25 14.58 12.09
C SER A 86 -5.01 15.50 13.30
N MET A 87 -4.27 15.04 14.31
CA MET A 87 -3.97 15.79 15.52
C MET A 87 -2.58 16.47 15.47
N ASP A 88 -1.96 16.54 14.29
CA ASP A 88 -0.63 17.12 14.05
C ASP A 88 0.48 16.50 14.93
N ALA A 89 0.29 15.24 15.34
CA ALA A 89 1.38 14.48 15.94
C ALA A 89 2.46 14.28 14.87
N ASP A 90 3.72 14.39 15.27
CA ASP A 90 4.90 14.11 14.43
C ASP A 90 4.91 12.62 14.05
N SER A 91 4.09 12.25 13.06
CA SER A 91 3.43 10.95 12.96
C SER A 91 4.00 10.05 11.87
N GLU A 92 5.03 10.49 11.15
CA GLU A 92 5.65 9.72 10.07
C GLU A 92 6.47 8.56 10.60
N ASN A 93 7.34 8.83 11.58
CA ASN A 93 8.10 7.78 12.27
C ASN A 93 7.15 6.79 12.97
N LEU A 94 6.07 7.29 13.55
CA LEU A 94 5.05 6.44 14.16
C LEU A 94 4.31 5.60 13.12
N PHE A 95 3.97 6.17 11.97
CA PHE A 95 3.29 5.47 10.88
C PHE A 95 4.16 4.36 10.29
N MET A 96 5.43 4.67 9.98
CA MET A 96 6.40 3.68 9.52
C MET A 96 6.63 2.60 10.56
N ALA A 97 6.78 2.95 11.84
CA ALA A 97 6.91 1.97 12.92
C ALA A 97 5.66 1.09 13.03
N VAL A 98 4.46 1.65 12.97
CA VAL A 98 3.20 0.89 13.04
C VAL A 98 3.06 -0.04 11.84
N ILE A 99 3.47 0.38 10.64
CA ILE A 99 3.51 -0.51 9.48
C ILE A 99 4.49 -1.66 9.73
N TYR A 100 5.75 -1.38 10.01
CA TYR A 100 6.78 -2.41 10.13
C TYR A 100 6.52 -3.37 11.29
N PHE A 101 6.16 -2.85 12.46
CA PHE A 101 5.84 -3.68 13.62
C PHE A 101 4.50 -4.39 13.47
N GLY A 102 3.48 -3.71 12.95
CA GLY A 102 2.14 -4.27 12.74
C GLY A 102 2.15 -5.42 11.74
N THR A 103 2.79 -5.24 10.58
CA THR A 103 2.91 -6.29 9.56
C THR A 103 3.84 -7.41 10.03
N GLY A 104 4.93 -7.07 10.71
CA GLY A 104 5.80 -8.07 11.33
C GLY A 104 5.05 -8.97 12.32
N LEU A 105 4.21 -8.37 13.18
CA LEU A 105 3.41 -9.10 14.16
C LEU A 105 2.38 -9.99 13.47
N LEU A 106 1.71 -9.45 12.45
CA LEU A 106 0.77 -10.20 11.62
C LEU A 106 1.45 -11.44 11.00
N PHE A 107 2.65 -11.30 10.43
CA PHE A 107 3.37 -12.43 9.84
C PHE A 107 3.85 -13.46 10.86
N MET A 108 4.25 -13.04 12.06
CA MET A 108 4.54 -13.98 13.13
C MET A 108 3.30 -14.77 13.55
N ILE A 109 2.14 -14.10 13.67
CA ILE A 109 0.87 -14.75 13.98
C ILE A 109 0.53 -15.75 12.87
N ILE A 110 0.51 -15.32 11.60
CA ILE A 110 0.24 -16.18 10.45
C ILE A 110 1.20 -17.37 10.42
N GLY A 111 2.50 -17.14 10.58
CA GLY A 111 3.53 -18.17 10.59
C GLY A 111 3.33 -19.23 11.68
N ASN A 112 2.89 -18.82 12.87
CA ASN A 112 2.55 -19.74 13.97
C ASN A 112 1.26 -20.55 13.71
N TYR A 113 0.37 -20.06 12.85
CA TYR A 113 -0.89 -20.73 12.51
C TYR A 113 -0.82 -21.56 11.23
N LEU A 114 0.07 -21.24 10.28
CA LEU A 114 0.22 -21.99 9.03
C LEU A 114 0.31 -23.52 9.24
N PRO A 115 1.15 -24.06 10.15
CA PRO A 115 1.25 -25.52 10.36
C PRO A 115 -0.02 -26.18 10.91
N LYS A 116 -0.97 -25.37 11.42
CA LYS A 116 -2.24 -25.84 12.02
C LYS A 116 -3.39 -25.78 11.01
N VAL A 117 -3.17 -25.20 9.83
CA VAL A 117 -4.18 -25.11 8.78
C VAL A 117 -4.27 -26.47 8.08
N LYS A 118 -5.46 -27.07 8.07
CA LYS A 118 -5.72 -28.30 7.28
C LYS A 118 -5.96 -27.97 5.81
N GLN A 119 -5.80 -28.94 4.92
CA GLN A 119 -5.99 -28.74 3.48
C GLN A 119 -7.40 -28.22 3.15
N ASN A 120 -7.47 -27.09 2.46
CA ASN A 120 -8.72 -26.42 2.11
C ASN A 120 -8.53 -25.53 0.87
N ASN A 121 -9.60 -24.92 0.36
CA ASN A 121 -9.55 -24.15 -0.88
C ASN A 121 -9.43 -22.63 -0.67
N THR A 122 -9.34 -22.15 0.57
CA THR A 122 -9.48 -20.72 0.92
C THR A 122 -8.29 -20.14 1.71
N ILE A 123 -7.80 -20.84 2.73
CA ILE A 123 -6.78 -20.40 3.69
C ILE A 123 -5.47 -21.17 3.46
N GLY A 124 -4.35 -20.46 3.35
CA GLY A 124 -3.00 -21.04 3.29
C GLY A 124 -2.32 -20.89 1.92
N ILE A 125 -1.22 -21.62 1.75
CA ILE A 125 -0.41 -21.62 0.53
C ILE A 125 -1.05 -22.60 -0.46
N ARG A 126 -1.79 -22.05 -1.42
CA ARG A 126 -2.67 -22.80 -2.34
C ARG A 126 -2.03 -22.90 -3.72
N VAL A 127 -1.07 -23.80 -3.85
CA VAL A 127 -0.50 -24.20 -5.15
C VAL A 127 -1.08 -25.55 -5.57
N VAL A 128 -1.14 -25.80 -6.88
CA VAL A 128 -1.89 -26.94 -7.46
C VAL A 128 -1.58 -28.27 -6.77
N TRP A 129 -0.29 -28.54 -6.51
CA TRP A 129 0.16 -29.76 -5.86
C TRP A 129 -0.16 -29.81 -4.35
N THR A 130 -0.14 -28.68 -3.62
CA THR A 130 -0.57 -28.67 -2.20
C THR A 130 -2.05 -28.94 -2.02
N LEU A 131 -2.88 -28.54 -2.97
CA LEU A 131 -4.33 -28.76 -2.92
C LEU A 131 -4.71 -30.22 -3.18
N GLN A 132 -3.80 -31.01 -3.72
CA GLN A 132 -4.04 -32.40 -4.14
C GLN A 132 -3.26 -33.41 -3.30
N ASP A 133 -2.24 -32.99 -2.56
CA ASP A 133 -1.44 -33.82 -1.68
C ASP A 133 -1.40 -33.23 -0.26
N GLU A 134 -2.00 -33.96 0.69
CA GLU A 134 -2.07 -33.55 2.10
C GLU A 134 -0.69 -33.59 2.77
N GLU A 135 0.22 -34.46 2.32
CA GLU A 135 1.58 -34.52 2.85
C GLU A 135 2.38 -33.29 2.43
N ASN A 136 2.30 -32.92 1.14
CA ASN A 136 2.89 -31.69 0.63
C ASN A 136 2.28 -30.46 1.30
N TRP A 137 0.96 -30.45 1.52
CA TRP A 137 0.29 -29.38 2.27
C TRP A 137 0.91 -29.21 3.66
N SER A 138 0.98 -30.28 4.45
CA SER A 138 1.50 -30.26 5.82
C SER A 138 2.98 -29.86 5.86
N ALA A 139 3.81 -30.45 4.99
CA ALA A 139 5.24 -30.13 4.89
C ALA A 139 5.47 -28.67 4.52
N THR A 140 4.77 -28.17 3.49
CA THR A 140 4.87 -26.78 3.02
C THR A 140 4.45 -25.81 4.11
N HIS A 141 3.31 -26.03 4.77
CA HIS A 141 2.82 -25.12 5.80
C HIS A 141 3.67 -25.15 7.08
N ARG A 142 4.26 -26.30 7.42
CA ARG A 142 5.20 -26.42 8.55
C ARG A 142 6.51 -25.67 8.28
N PHE A 143 7.07 -25.81 7.09
CA PHE A 143 8.27 -25.09 6.68
C PHE A 143 8.00 -23.58 6.58
N SER A 144 6.96 -23.21 5.83
CA SER A 144 6.58 -21.82 5.61
C SER A 144 6.21 -21.14 6.92
N GLY A 145 5.59 -21.83 7.87
CA GLY A 145 5.30 -21.28 9.19
C GLY A 145 6.54 -20.69 9.88
N LYS A 146 7.67 -21.39 9.86
CA LYS A 146 8.94 -20.89 10.41
C LYS A 146 9.48 -19.70 9.61
N LEU A 147 9.37 -19.77 8.29
CA LEU A 147 9.84 -18.73 7.38
C LEU A 147 9.07 -17.41 7.56
N TRP A 148 7.75 -17.48 7.70
CA TRP A 148 6.89 -16.31 7.95
C TRP A 148 7.11 -15.71 9.34
N VAL A 149 7.42 -16.53 10.36
CA VAL A 149 7.85 -16.00 11.67
C VAL A 149 9.18 -15.26 11.53
N ALA A 150 10.17 -15.84 10.85
CA ALA A 150 11.47 -15.20 10.65
C ALA A 150 11.35 -13.89 9.84
N SER A 151 10.55 -13.89 8.77
CA SER A 151 10.24 -12.67 7.99
C SER A 151 9.54 -11.63 8.85
N GLY A 152 8.61 -12.02 9.72
CA GLY A 152 7.95 -11.10 10.65
C GLY A 152 8.93 -10.41 11.61
N VAL A 153 9.89 -11.17 12.16
CA VAL A 153 10.96 -10.59 13.00
C VAL A 153 11.84 -9.63 12.21
N LEU A 154 12.24 -10.00 10.98
CA LEU A 154 13.02 -9.12 10.11
C LEU A 154 12.26 -7.82 9.78
N CYS A 155 10.95 -7.90 9.53
CA CYS A 155 10.11 -6.72 9.30
C CYS A 155 10.12 -5.78 10.52
N MET A 156 10.00 -6.31 11.74
CA MET A 156 10.07 -5.50 12.96
C MET A 156 11.43 -4.83 13.13
N LEU A 157 12.52 -5.54 12.84
CA LEU A 157 13.88 -4.99 12.93
C LEU A 157 14.08 -3.83 11.95
N CYS A 158 13.43 -3.85 10.78
CA CYS A 158 13.45 -2.73 9.84
C CYS A 158 12.90 -1.43 10.46
N GLY A 159 11.93 -1.55 11.39
CA GLY A 159 11.38 -0.40 12.11
C GLY A 159 12.37 0.31 13.04
N LEU A 160 13.50 -0.32 13.40
CA LEU A 160 14.56 0.33 14.16
C LEU A 160 15.41 1.29 13.31
N PHE A 161 15.34 1.17 11.98
CA PHE A 161 16.17 1.92 11.04
C PHE A 161 15.42 3.09 10.37
N GLY A 162 14.22 3.43 10.84
CA GLY A 162 13.46 4.62 10.42
C GLY A 162 13.19 4.70 8.91
N GLU A 163 13.35 5.89 8.34
CA GLU A 163 13.10 6.22 6.92
C GLU A 163 14.20 5.76 5.95
N SER A 164 15.03 4.81 6.35
CA SER A 164 16.09 4.29 5.49
C SER A 164 15.52 3.54 4.28
N ILE A 165 15.92 3.94 3.07
CA ILE A 165 15.61 3.21 1.83
C ILE A 165 16.07 1.76 1.93
N ALA A 166 17.21 1.50 2.59
CA ALA A 166 17.70 0.15 2.80
C ALA A 166 16.76 -0.69 3.68
N ALA A 167 16.14 -0.07 4.70
CA ALA A 167 15.15 -0.74 5.55
C ALA A 167 13.87 -1.06 4.76
N LEU A 168 13.40 -0.15 3.92
CA LEU A 168 12.25 -0.37 3.03
C LEU A 168 12.53 -1.52 2.04
N VAL A 169 13.71 -1.54 1.41
CA VAL A 169 14.10 -2.61 0.48
C VAL A 169 14.19 -3.95 1.21
N LEU A 170 14.84 -3.99 2.38
CA LEU A 170 14.93 -5.21 3.19
C LEU A 170 13.55 -5.73 3.60
N TYR A 171 12.66 -4.84 4.01
CA TYR A 171 11.27 -5.15 4.35
C TYR A 171 10.56 -5.84 3.17
N ILE A 172 10.57 -5.22 1.98
CA ILE A 172 9.93 -5.77 0.76
C ILE A 172 10.55 -7.13 0.39
N VAL A 173 11.88 -7.21 0.35
CA VAL A 173 12.60 -8.43 -0.01
C VAL A 173 12.29 -9.56 0.98
N SER A 174 12.18 -9.27 2.27
CA SER A 174 11.87 -10.30 3.28
C SER A 174 10.51 -10.97 3.03
N ILE A 175 9.50 -10.18 2.65
CA ILE A 175 8.14 -10.66 2.36
C ILE A 175 8.12 -11.46 1.06
N MET A 176 8.76 -10.91 0.01
CA MET A 176 8.86 -11.58 -1.27
C MET A 176 9.60 -12.91 -1.16
N ALA A 177 10.72 -12.94 -0.44
CA ALA A 177 11.48 -14.15 -0.18
C ALA A 177 10.64 -15.18 0.57
N ALA A 178 9.91 -14.76 1.62
CA ALA A 178 9.02 -15.65 2.36
C ALA A 178 7.97 -16.30 1.45
N ALA A 179 7.32 -15.52 0.59
CA ALA A 179 6.30 -16.01 -0.34
C ALA A 179 6.90 -16.93 -1.42
N ILE A 180 7.97 -16.51 -2.09
CA ILE A 180 8.60 -17.25 -3.18
C ILE A 180 9.19 -18.56 -2.67
N VAL A 181 9.94 -18.54 -1.57
CA VAL A 181 10.59 -19.73 -1.01
C VAL A 181 9.54 -20.73 -0.49
N SER A 182 8.40 -20.27 0.03
CA SER A 182 7.26 -21.14 0.40
C SER A 182 6.73 -21.93 -0.81
N ILE A 183 6.55 -21.26 -1.96
CA ILE A 183 6.09 -21.88 -3.21
C ILE A 183 7.16 -22.83 -3.77
N LEU A 184 8.41 -22.40 -3.79
CA LEU A 184 9.54 -23.21 -4.28
C LEU A 184 9.71 -24.50 -3.47
N TYR A 185 9.66 -24.41 -2.14
CA TYR A 185 9.72 -25.58 -1.26
C TYR A 185 8.66 -26.61 -1.65
N SER A 186 7.44 -26.13 -1.87
CA SER A 186 6.31 -26.95 -2.24
C SER A 186 6.47 -27.63 -3.60
N TYR A 187 7.05 -26.92 -4.57
CA TYR A 187 7.40 -27.46 -5.88
C TYR A 187 8.50 -28.52 -5.80
N LEU A 188 9.54 -28.29 -4.99
CA LEU A 188 10.62 -29.26 -4.78
C LEU A 188 10.11 -30.53 -4.10
N PHE A 189 9.20 -30.39 -3.13
CA PHE A 189 8.53 -31.52 -2.49
C PHE A 189 7.74 -32.35 -3.52
N TYR A 190 6.96 -31.66 -4.36
CA TYR A 190 6.22 -32.30 -5.47
C TYR A 190 7.16 -33.04 -6.43
N LYS A 191 8.25 -32.40 -6.88
CA LYS A 191 9.22 -33.00 -7.79
C LYS A 191 9.88 -34.24 -7.19
N LYS A 192 10.21 -34.20 -5.89
CA LYS A 192 10.76 -35.34 -5.15
C LYS A 192 9.80 -36.53 -5.15
N LYS A 193 8.50 -36.30 -4.91
CA LYS A 193 7.48 -37.36 -4.98
C LYS A 193 7.32 -37.96 -6.37
N MET A 194 7.32 -37.12 -7.41
CA MET A 194 7.24 -37.62 -8.80
C MET A 194 8.47 -38.47 -9.17
N ALA A 195 9.67 -38.08 -8.72
CA ALA A 195 10.89 -38.86 -8.93
C ALA A 195 10.87 -40.21 -8.19
N ALA A 196 10.15 -40.30 -7.06
CA ALA A 196 9.93 -41.53 -6.31
C ALA A 196 8.87 -42.47 -6.94
N GLY A 197 8.28 -42.10 -8.08
CA GLY A 197 7.31 -42.91 -8.80
C GLY A 197 5.86 -42.77 -8.33
N GLU A 198 5.57 -41.87 -7.38
CA GLU A 198 4.19 -41.56 -6.99
C GLU A 198 3.46 -40.88 -8.15
N LYS A 199 2.29 -41.38 -8.53
CA LYS A 199 1.42 -40.73 -9.53
C LYS A 199 0.38 -39.86 -8.83
N LEU A 200 0.67 -38.58 -8.64
CA LEU A 200 -0.36 -37.61 -8.30
C LEU A 200 -1.25 -37.40 -9.52
N LYS A 201 -2.55 -37.73 -9.40
CA LYS A 201 -3.54 -37.39 -10.43
C LYS A 201 -3.80 -35.89 -10.40
N ILE A 202 -2.87 -35.11 -10.97
CA ILE A 202 -3.05 -33.67 -11.08
C ILE A 202 -4.11 -33.38 -12.13
N GLN A 203 -5.32 -33.15 -11.65
CA GLN A 203 -6.38 -32.58 -12.48
C GLN A 203 -6.23 -31.06 -12.43
N TYR A 204 -5.72 -30.48 -13.51
CA TYR A 204 -5.68 -29.05 -13.70
C TYR A 204 -6.75 -28.64 -14.71
N ASN A 205 -7.53 -27.61 -14.37
CA ASN A 205 -8.36 -26.95 -15.35
C ASN A 205 -7.49 -25.92 -16.09
N LYS A 206 -7.10 -26.23 -17.34
CA LYS A 206 -6.30 -25.33 -18.19
C LYS A 206 -6.90 -23.92 -18.25
N LYS A 207 -8.23 -23.81 -18.33
CA LYS A 207 -8.91 -22.50 -18.36
C LYS A 207 -8.66 -21.70 -17.08
N THR A 208 -8.72 -22.35 -15.93
CA THR A 208 -8.51 -21.70 -14.63
C THR A 208 -7.07 -21.22 -14.46
N ILE A 209 -6.08 -22.00 -14.89
CA ILE A 209 -4.67 -21.57 -14.85
C ILE A 209 -4.44 -20.36 -15.76
N VAL A 210 -4.97 -20.41 -17.00
CA VAL A 210 -4.86 -19.28 -17.94
C VAL A 210 -5.49 -18.02 -17.36
N ILE A 211 -6.67 -18.12 -16.74
CA ILE A 211 -7.32 -16.99 -16.06
C ILE A 211 -6.42 -16.43 -14.96
N TYR A 212 -5.86 -17.26 -14.08
CA TYR A 212 -4.97 -16.78 -13.01
C TYR A 212 -3.73 -16.07 -13.56
N VAL A 213 -3.13 -16.58 -14.63
CA VAL A 213 -1.98 -15.95 -15.29
C VAL A 213 -2.38 -14.60 -15.89
N ILE A 214 -3.49 -14.53 -16.64
CA ILE A 214 -3.99 -13.29 -17.24
C ILE A 214 -4.27 -12.25 -16.16
N VAL A 215 -4.98 -12.62 -15.10
CA VAL A 215 -5.30 -11.71 -13.99
C VAL A 215 -4.01 -11.23 -13.31
N SER A 216 -3.04 -12.12 -13.07
CA SER A 216 -1.77 -11.74 -12.43
C SER A 216 -0.96 -10.78 -13.30
N VAL A 217 -0.85 -11.05 -14.60
CA VAL A 217 -0.18 -10.18 -15.57
C VAL A 217 -0.88 -8.83 -15.65
N PHE A 218 -2.21 -8.81 -15.73
CA PHE A 218 -2.99 -7.58 -15.74
C PHE A 218 -2.77 -6.76 -14.47
N VAL A 219 -2.77 -7.38 -13.29
CA VAL A 219 -2.50 -6.70 -12.01
C VAL A 219 -1.09 -6.10 -11.99
N VAL A 220 -0.09 -6.84 -12.46
CA VAL A 220 1.29 -6.33 -12.55
C VAL A 220 1.37 -5.14 -13.51
N ILE A 221 0.79 -5.25 -14.71
CA ILE A 221 0.76 -4.17 -15.71
C ILE A 221 0.03 -2.95 -15.15
N PHE A 222 -1.14 -3.14 -14.54
CA PHE A 222 -1.91 -2.06 -13.92
C PHE A 222 -1.12 -1.37 -12.81
N THR A 223 -0.43 -2.14 -11.95
CA THR A 223 0.40 -1.60 -10.86
C THR A 223 1.59 -0.81 -11.41
N ILE A 224 2.29 -1.32 -12.43
CA ILE A 224 3.37 -0.58 -13.08
C ILE A 224 2.83 0.69 -13.72
N TRP A 225 1.71 0.60 -14.43
CA TRP A 225 1.08 1.74 -15.07
C TRP A 225 0.72 2.84 -14.06
N THR A 226 0.09 2.52 -12.93
CA THR A 226 -0.27 3.52 -11.90
C THR A 226 0.95 4.18 -11.25
N LEU A 227 2.09 3.50 -11.15
CA LEU A 227 3.34 4.06 -10.62
C LEU A 227 3.96 5.15 -11.51
N PHE A 228 3.63 5.16 -12.81
CA PHE A 228 4.19 6.10 -13.79
C PHE A 228 3.12 6.94 -14.52
N TRP A 229 1.84 6.75 -14.19
CA TRP A 229 0.71 7.46 -14.79
C TRP A 229 0.61 8.90 -14.29
N GLY A 230 0.21 9.82 -15.16
CA GLY A 230 0.02 11.25 -14.84
C GLY A 230 0.93 12.15 -15.67
N GLY A 231 0.80 13.44 -15.44
CA GLY A 231 1.45 14.50 -16.21
C GLY A 231 1.32 15.83 -15.49
N ILE A 232 2.35 16.66 -15.63
CA ILE A 232 2.35 18.06 -15.22
C ILE A 232 2.82 18.83 -16.45
N ASP A 233 2.03 19.81 -16.87
CA ASP A 233 2.39 20.76 -17.93
C ASP A 233 2.06 22.18 -17.44
N ILE A 234 2.77 23.19 -17.95
CA ILE A 234 2.58 24.59 -17.53
C ILE A 234 2.28 25.41 -18.78
N SER A 235 1.01 25.79 -18.90
CA SER A 235 0.50 26.62 -19.99
C SER A 235 0.53 28.10 -19.59
N PHE A 236 1.28 28.91 -20.34
CA PHE A 236 1.37 30.36 -20.10
C PHE A 236 0.40 31.12 -21.00
N HIS A 237 -0.41 31.98 -20.41
CA HIS A 237 -1.31 32.90 -21.11
C HIS A 237 -0.85 34.36 -20.95
N ASP A 238 -1.69 35.31 -21.35
CA ASP A 238 -1.37 36.74 -21.31
C ASP A 238 -1.36 37.30 -19.88
N ASN A 239 -2.38 36.95 -19.07
CA ASN A 239 -2.58 37.48 -17.72
C ASN A 239 -2.34 36.44 -16.61
N ASP A 240 -2.33 35.16 -16.95
CA ASP A 240 -2.19 34.05 -16.00
C ASP A 240 -1.29 32.94 -16.57
N PHE A 241 -0.95 32.00 -15.70
CA PHE A 241 -0.48 30.68 -16.11
C PHE A 241 -1.28 29.59 -15.40
N THR A 242 -1.42 28.44 -16.05
CA THR A 242 -2.11 27.27 -15.49
C THR A 242 -1.16 26.08 -15.44
N VAL A 243 -1.08 25.46 -14.27
CA VAL A 243 -0.44 24.16 -14.08
C VAL A 243 -1.50 23.08 -14.34
N GLU A 244 -1.40 22.42 -15.49
CA GLU A 244 -2.27 21.33 -15.91
C GLU A 244 -1.76 20.02 -15.29
N ALA A 245 -2.61 19.35 -14.50
CA ALA A 245 -2.22 18.24 -13.64
C ALA A 245 -3.07 16.99 -13.95
N GLN A 246 -2.54 16.08 -14.77
CA GLN A 246 -3.25 14.87 -15.13
C GLN A 246 -3.37 13.91 -13.93
N GLY A 247 -4.59 13.72 -13.45
CA GLY A 247 -4.88 12.86 -12.29
C GLY A 247 -4.92 13.62 -10.96
N TRP A 248 -4.83 14.95 -11.00
CA TRP A 248 -5.10 15.84 -9.88
C TRP A 248 -5.90 17.06 -10.38
N SER A 249 -6.12 18.05 -9.51
CA SER A 249 -6.74 19.32 -9.90
C SER A 249 -5.70 20.25 -10.53
N ASP A 250 -6.08 20.92 -11.61
CA ASP A 250 -5.29 22.02 -12.20
C ASP A 250 -5.18 23.20 -11.22
N TYR A 251 -4.17 24.04 -11.41
CA TYR A 251 -3.94 25.23 -10.59
C TYR A 251 -3.56 26.44 -11.43
N THR A 252 -4.41 27.46 -11.42
CA THR A 252 -4.23 28.71 -12.18
C THR A 252 -3.81 29.84 -11.26
N VAL A 253 -2.88 30.68 -11.73
CA VAL A 253 -2.34 31.82 -10.99
C VAL A 253 -2.26 33.02 -11.92
N ASP A 254 -2.89 34.13 -11.52
CA ASP A 254 -2.76 35.41 -12.20
C ASP A 254 -1.39 36.04 -11.90
N TYR A 255 -0.71 36.60 -12.89
CA TYR A 255 0.63 37.17 -12.70
C TYR A 255 0.65 38.31 -11.68
N GLU A 256 -0.43 39.11 -11.61
CA GLU A 256 -0.57 40.22 -10.65
C GLU A 256 -0.58 39.76 -9.18
N GLN A 257 -0.91 38.50 -8.92
CA GLN A 257 -0.96 37.93 -7.55
C GLN A 257 0.42 37.46 -7.06
N ILE A 258 1.44 37.47 -7.92
CA ILE A 258 2.75 36.91 -7.61
C ILE A 258 3.62 38.00 -6.95
N ASP A 259 3.83 37.87 -5.65
CA ASP A 259 4.64 38.82 -4.87
C ASP A 259 6.14 38.63 -5.10
N SER A 260 6.58 37.37 -5.27
CA SER A 260 7.98 37.07 -5.55
C SER A 260 8.18 35.74 -6.26
N ILE A 261 9.26 35.63 -7.03
CA ILE A 261 9.69 34.42 -7.74
C ILE A 261 11.15 34.14 -7.40
N SER A 262 11.49 32.91 -7.05
CA SER A 262 12.87 32.50 -6.79
C SER A 262 13.20 31.14 -7.41
N TYR A 263 14.42 31.00 -7.91
CA TYR A 263 14.98 29.73 -8.38
C TYR A 263 15.77 29.07 -7.24
N LYS A 264 15.48 27.81 -6.93
CA LYS A 264 16.10 27.07 -5.83
C LYS A 264 16.54 25.68 -6.30
N GLU A 265 17.67 25.23 -5.78
CA GLU A 265 18.18 23.88 -6.01
C GLU A 265 18.15 23.07 -4.72
N ASN A 266 17.91 21.76 -4.83
CA ASN A 266 18.04 20.80 -3.75
C ASN A 266 17.19 21.11 -2.50
N LEU A 267 16.06 21.78 -2.72
CA LEU A 267 15.18 22.31 -1.67
C LEU A 267 14.71 21.25 -0.66
N PHE A 268 14.47 20.03 -1.12
CA PHE A 268 13.85 18.95 -0.33
C PHE A 268 14.82 17.85 0.11
N GLN A 269 16.15 18.06 0.01
CA GLN A 269 17.13 17.02 0.36
C GLN A 269 17.17 16.66 1.85
N ASN A 270 16.70 17.54 2.73
CA ASN A 270 16.76 17.35 4.18
C ASN A 270 15.60 16.53 4.78
N GLY A 271 14.69 16.01 3.94
CA GLY A 271 13.68 15.02 4.35
C GLY A 271 12.52 15.55 5.20
N ASN A 272 12.40 16.86 5.42
CA ASN A 272 11.31 17.46 6.18
C ASN A 272 10.08 17.81 5.32
N ASP A 273 9.99 17.29 4.10
CA ASP A 273 8.94 17.61 3.15
C ASP A 273 7.83 16.56 3.11
N ARG A 274 6.63 16.95 3.54
CA ARG A 274 5.52 16.01 3.78
C ARG A 274 4.34 16.34 2.92
N ARG A 275 3.78 15.35 2.22
CA ARG A 275 2.52 15.52 1.48
C ARG A 275 1.34 15.39 2.43
N THR A 276 0.54 16.43 2.57
CA THR A 276 -0.65 16.45 3.44
C THR A 276 -1.92 16.03 2.69
N ASN A 277 -2.04 16.37 1.40
CA ASN A 277 -3.12 15.91 0.53
C ASN A 277 -2.74 16.10 -0.94
N GLY A 278 -2.63 15.02 -1.71
CA GLY A 278 -2.19 15.13 -3.09
C GLY A 278 -2.02 13.80 -3.79
N MET A 279 -1.61 13.86 -5.05
CA MET A 279 -1.24 12.71 -5.87
C MET A 279 0.29 12.63 -5.97
N GLY A 280 0.85 11.46 -5.67
CA GLY A 280 2.28 11.21 -5.75
C GLY A 280 2.57 9.83 -6.30
N ASN A 281 3.59 9.74 -7.15
CA ASN A 281 4.12 8.49 -7.66
C ASN A 281 5.63 8.62 -7.90
N LEU A 282 6.23 7.70 -8.67
CA LEU A 282 7.67 7.71 -8.91
C LEU A 282 8.13 8.84 -9.85
N LYS A 283 7.21 9.52 -10.53
CA LYS A 283 7.48 10.57 -11.52
C LYS A 283 7.03 11.95 -11.07
N TYR A 284 5.96 12.05 -10.30
CA TYR A 284 5.30 13.31 -9.97
C TYR A 284 4.94 13.42 -8.49
N GLY A 285 4.95 14.66 -8.00
CA GLY A 285 4.35 15.04 -6.74
C GLY A 285 3.51 16.30 -6.92
N MET A 286 2.20 16.16 -6.74
CA MET A 286 1.24 17.26 -6.87
C MET A 286 0.24 17.35 -5.70
N GLY A 287 -0.10 18.56 -5.28
CA GLY A 287 -1.08 18.83 -4.21
C GLY A 287 -0.53 19.69 -3.08
N ASN A 288 -1.02 19.45 -1.86
CA ASN A 288 -0.67 20.16 -0.64
C ASN A 288 0.44 19.43 0.12
N PHE A 289 1.39 20.23 0.60
CA PHE A 289 2.58 19.79 1.31
C PHE A 289 2.84 20.69 2.51
N ARG A 290 3.68 20.19 3.42
CA ARG A 290 4.15 20.93 4.59
C ARG A 290 5.62 20.65 4.85
N ASN A 291 6.39 21.69 5.16
CA ASN A 291 7.76 21.57 5.67
C ASN A 291 8.12 22.74 6.60
N ASP A 292 9.29 22.66 7.24
CA ASP A 292 9.73 23.67 8.22
C ASP A 292 10.12 25.01 7.59
N ILE A 293 10.36 25.03 6.28
CA ILE A 293 10.83 26.23 5.55
C ILE A 293 9.63 27.09 5.14
N TYR A 294 8.60 26.47 4.57
CA TYR A 294 7.47 27.15 3.96
C TYR A 294 6.16 27.00 4.73
N GLY A 295 6.12 26.18 5.79
CA GLY A 295 4.85 25.80 6.42
C GLY A 295 4.00 25.01 5.42
N ASP A 296 2.71 25.32 5.32
CA ASP A 296 1.80 24.72 4.34
C ASP A 296 1.95 25.38 2.97
N TYR A 297 2.13 24.57 1.93
CA TYR A 297 2.36 25.06 0.57
C TYR A 297 1.82 24.10 -0.50
N ILE A 298 1.71 24.61 -1.73
CA ILE A 298 1.24 23.84 -2.88
C ILE A 298 2.44 23.47 -3.75
N ARG A 299 2.46 22.25 -4.25
CA ARG A 299 3.58 21.74 -5.06
C ARG A 299 3.05 21.02 -6.29
N TYR A 300 3.70 21.23 -7.43
CA TYR A 300 3.54 20.47 -8.68
C TYR A 300 4.91 20.22 -9.30
N THR A 301 5.50 19.06 -9.03
CA THR A 301 6.89 18.80 -9.45
C THR A 301 7.10 17.41 -10.02
N HIS A 302 8.00 17.31 -10.98
CA HIS A 302 8.69 16.11 -11.44
C HIS A 302 9.73 15.65 -10.41
N ALA A 303 9.71 14.37 -10.08
CA ALA A 303 10.62 13.75 -9.11
C ALA A 303 12.08 13.65 -9.62
N SER A 304 12.27 13.66 -10.95
CA SER A 304 13.59 13.58 -11.60
C SER A 304 14.38 14.88 -11.57
N CYS A 305 13.74 16.02 -11.27
CA CYS A 305 14.40 17.32 -11.26
C CYS A 305 14.54 17.84 -9.83
N HIS A 306 15.72 18.36 -9.50
CA HIS A 306 16.04 18.92 -8.19
C HIS A 306 16.25 20.45 -8.22
N SER A 307 15.87 21.07 -9.33
CA SER A 307 15.69 22.50 -9.44
C SER A 307 14.20 22.83 -9.31
N TYR A 308 13.90 23.99 -8.73
CA TYR A 308 12.54 24.40 -8.39
C TYR A 308 12.35 25.90 -8.62
N VAL A 309 11.15 26.27 -9.05
CA VAL A 309 10.65 27.64 -9.04
C VAL A 309 9.69 27.78 -7.88
N VAL A 310 10.02 28.67 -6.96
CA VAL A 310 9.23 28.96 -5.76
C VAL A 310 8.61 30.34 -5.91
N MET A 311 7.28 30.39 -5.81
CA MET A 311 6.48 31.60 -5.94
C MET A 311 5.76 31.90 -4.63
N ASP A 312 5.74 33.16 -4.22
CA ASP A 312 4.85 33.66 -3.16
C ASP A 312 3.65 34.35 -3.83
N ILE A 313 2.45 33.90 -3.47
CA ILE A 313 1.18 34.32 -4.05
C ILE A 313 0.26 34.77 -2.91
N GLY A 314 0.34 36.04 -2.51
CA GLY A 314 -0.45 36.59 -1.42
C GLY A 314 -0.23 35.88 -0.09
N GLY A 315 1.02 35.47 0.19
CA GLY A 315 1.41 34.73 1.39
C GLY A 315 1.21 33.21 1.29
N LYS A 316 0.84 32.67 0.11
CA LYS A 316 0.79 31.23 -0.16
C LYS A 316 1.93 30.82 -1.08
N ILE A 317 2.68 29.80 -0.67
CA ILE A 317 3.81 29.30 -1.45
C ILE A 317 3.34 28.28 -2.49
N LEU A 318 3.76 28.48 -3.74
CA LEU A 318 3.64 27.52 -4.84
C LEU A 318 5.04 27.11 -5.32
N VAL A 319 5.28 25.80 -5.40
CA VAL A 319 6.53 25.23 -5.89
C VAL A 319 6.28 24.40 -7.14
N VAL A 320 6.96 24.74 -8.25
CA VAL A 320 6.87 24.02 -9.52
C VAL A 320 8.25 23.68 -10.08
N ASN A 321 8.33 22.67 -10.95
CA ASN A 321 9.51 22.44 -11.79
C ASN A 321 9.11 21.79 -13.13
N GLY A 322 10.04 21.81 -14.09
CA GLY A 322 9.93 21.09 -15.36
C GLY A 322 10.46 19.66 -15.26
N ALA A 323 10.52 18.94 -16.38
CA ALA A 323 11.02 17.56 -16.40
C ALA A 323 12.51 17.47 -16.04
N ASP A 324 13.26 18.53 -16.35
CA ASP A 324 14.68 18.69 -16.05
C ASP A 324 15.04 20.12 -15.66
N GLU A 325 16.33 20.35 -15.37
CA GLU A 325 16.85 21.66 -14.95
C GLU A 325 16.70 22.73 -16.03
N SER A 326 16.82 22.36 -17.31
CA SER A 326 16.70 23.29 -18.45
C SER A 326 15.27 23.78 -18.61
N GLU A 327 14.29 22.87 -18.55
CA GLU A 327 12.87 23.23 -18.56
C GLU A 327 12.48 24.05 -17.33
N THR A 328 12.98 23.68 -16.16
CA THR A 328 12.74 24.45 -14.93
C THR A 328 13.29 25.87 -15.04
N LYS A 329 14.46 26.03 -15.66
CA LYS A 329 15.05 27.34 -15.90
C LYS A 329 14.21 28.17 -16.88
N LYS A 330 13.72 27.56 -17.96
CA LYS A 330 12.80 28.22 -18.91
C LYS A 330 11.50 28.69 -18.24
N ILE A 331 10.92 27.87 -17.36
CA ILE A 331 9.74 28.23 -16.57
C ILE A 331 10.04 29.48 -15.72
N TYR A 332 11.17 29.49 -15.00
CA TYR A 332 11.59 30.62 -14.19
C TYR A 332 11.77 31.92 -15.00
N ASP A 333 12.49 31.84 -16.13
CA ASP A 333 12.77 33.01 -16.95
C ASP A 333 11.48 33.56 -17.59
N THR A 334 10.57 32.69 -18.04
CA THR A 334 9.27 33.07 -18.61
C THR A 334 8.36 33.74 -17.58
N LEU A 335 8.26 33.17 -16.36
CA LEU A 335 7.49 33.77 -15.27
C LEU A 335 8.00 35.16 -14.91
N ARG A 336 9.33 35.33 -14.86
CA ARG A 336 9.96 36.62 -14.55
C ARG A 336 9.64 37.68 -15.60
N GLU A 337 9.66 37.31 -16.87
CA GLU A 337 9.31 38.21 -17.98
C GLU A 337 7.83 38.62 -17.90
N LYS A 338 6.93 37.65 -17.75
CA LYS A 338 5.47 37.88 -17.69
C LYS A 338 5.04 38.73 -16.48
N CYS A 339 5.68 38.58 -15.32
CA CYS A 339 5.42 39.40 -14.13
C CYS A 339 6.05 40.79 -14.17
N GLN A 340 6.91 41.09 -15.16
CA GLN A 340 7.40 42.45 -15.38
C GLN A 340 6.54 43.22 -16.38
N MET A 341 5.80 42.50 -17.23
CA MET A 341 4.92 43.06 -18.25
C MET A 341 3.52 43.41 -17.74
N ASN A 342 3.09 42.73 -16.67
CA ASN A 342 1.87 42.99 -15.92
C ASN A 342 2.26 43.61 -14.58
#